data_AF-A0A8T5USQ2-F1
#
_entry.id   AF-A0A8T5USQ2-F1
#
_cell.length_a   1.000
_cell.length_b   1.000
_cell.length_c   1.000
_cell.angle_alpha   90.00
_cell.angle_beta   90.00
_cell.angle_gamma   90.00
#
_symmetry.space_group_name_H-M   'P 1'
#
loop_
_entity.id
_entity.type
_entity.pdbx_description
1 polymer ?
#
loop_
_entity_poly.entity_id
_entity_poly.type
_entity_poly.pdbx_seq_one_letter_code
_entity_poly.pdbx_strand_id
1 'polypeptide(L)'
;MTLIVDDAGSGDLLFGVVIGAYREETDQFTYDVIDVSYYQELFCDKKYLKEASRVVQKLIKKLKIKPREKIQVCQGCIFDIAVA
;
A
#
# COMPACT_ATOMS: atom_id res chain seq x y z
N MET A 1 5.57 0.56 -18.64
CA MET A 1 4.46 0.08 -17.80
C MET A 1 4.95 0.03 -16.39
N THR A 2 4.59 1.08 -15.67
CA THR A 2 5.02 1.37 -14.31
C THR A 2 3.79 1.46 -13.44
N LEU A 3 3.78 0.69 -12.36
CA LEU A 3 2.81 0.83 -11.29
C LEU A 3 3.47 1.59 -10.13
N ILE A 4 2.83 2.65 -9.67
CA ILE A 4 3.23 3.43 -8.51
C ILE A 4 2.36 3.02 -7.32
N VAL A 5 2.98 2.78 -6.17
CA VAL A 5 2.32 2.48 -4.90
C VAL A 5 2.74 3.51 -3.87
N ASP A 6 1.75 4.11 -3.20
CA ASP A 6 1.96 5.15 -2.19
C ASP A 6 0.90 5.05 -1.07
N ASP A 7 1.17 5.68 0.07
CA ASP A 7 0.26 5.76 1.20
C ASP A 7 -0.22 7.19 1.51
N ALA A 8 -1.38 7.30 2.16
CA ALA A 8 -1.88 8.55 2.71
C ALA A 8 -2.64 8.30 4.01
N GLY A 9 -2.41 9.15 5.01
CA GLY A 9 -3.13 9.12 6.29
C GLY A 9 -2.39 8.39 7.43
N SER A 10 -1.11 8.05 7.28
CA SER A 10 -0.32 7.36 8.33
C SER A 10 -0.13 8.17 9.62
N GLY A 11 -0.42 9.47 9.60
CA GLY A 11 -0.51 10.32 10.79
C GLY A 11 -1.93 10.66 11.25
N ASP A 12 -2.95 10.17 10.54
CA ASP A 12 -4.34 10.53 10.83
C ASP A 12 -4.88 9.71 12.00
N LEU A 13 -5.67 10.38 12.86
CA LEU A 13 -6.30 9.73 14.02
C LEU A 13 -7.53 8.89 13.65
N LEU A 14 -8.07 9.09 12.45
CA LEU A 14 -9.37 8.56 12.01
C LEU A 14 -9.23 7.80 10.69
N PHE A 15 -10.13 6.83 10.46
CA PHE A 15 -10.30 6.06 9.22
C PHE A 15 -9.16 5.12 8.80
N GLY A 16 -7.91 5.39 9.19
CA GLY A 16 -6.75 4.55 8.91
C GLY A 16 -5.95 5.06 7.71
N VAL A 17 -5.21 4.17 7.06
CA VAL A 17 -4.24 4.54 6.01
C VAL A 17 -4.66 3.99 4.67
N VAL A 18 -4.81 4.87 3.69
CA VAL A 18 -5.06 4.48 2.30
C VAL A 18 -3.74 4.03 1.68
N ILE A 19 -3.76 2.89 1.00
CA ILE A 19 -2.70 2.49 0.07
C ILE A 19 -3.27 2.55 -1.34
N GLY A 20 -2.67 3.41 -2.16
CA GLY A 20 -3.01 3.57 -3.58
C GLY A 20 -2.09 2.76 -4.48
N ALA A 21 -2.63 2.29 -5.60
CA ALA A 21 -1.88 1.73 -6.72
C ALA A 21 -2.34 2.38 -8.02
N TYR A 22 -1.40 3.00 -8.75
CA TYR A 22 -1.66 3.80 -9.93
C TYR A 22 -0.80 3.35 -11.11
N ARG A 23 -1.42 3.03 -12.25
CA ARG A 23 -0.72 2.71 -13.51
C ARG A 23 -0.77 3.93 -14.43
N GLU A 24 0.38 4.57 -14.62
CA GLU A 24 0.52 5.82 -15.36
C GLU A 24 0.07 5.69 -16.83
N GLU A 25 0.36 4.57 -17.48
CA GLU A 25 0.12 4.44 -18.92
C GLU A 25 -1.35 4.27 -19.30
N THR A 26 -2.20 3.87 -18.36
CA THR A 26 -3.63 3.63 -18.61
C THR A 26 -4.54 4.45 -17.71
N ASP A 27 -3.98 5.37 -16.91
CA ASP A 27 -4.70 6.14 -15.89
C ASP A 27 -5.55 5.25 -14.95
N GLN A 28 -5.07 4.03 -14.67
CA GLN A 28 -5.81 3.07 -13.87
C GLN A 28 -5.42 3.21 -12.41
N PHE A 29 -6.40 3.51 -11.56
CA PHE A 29 -6.23 3.66 -10.12
C PHE A 29 -7.09 2.66 -9.34
N THR A 30 -6.53 2.11 -8.26
CA THR A 30 -7.29 1.41 -7.22
C THR A 30 -6.59 1.62 -5.89
N TYR A 31 -7.35 1.49 -4.80
CA TYR A 31 -6.82 1.59 -3.45
C TYR A 31 -7.46 0.56 -2.54
N ASP A 32 -6.88 0.43 -1.36
CA ASP A 32 -7.50 -0.20 -0.19
C ASP A 32 -7.09 0.56 1.07
N VAL A 33 -7.69 0.20 2.20
CA VAL A 33 -7.44 0.86 3.48
C VAL A 33 -6.88 -0.13 4.49
N ILE A 34 -5.78 0.26 5.15
CA ILE A 34 -5.37 -0.32 6.41
C ILE A 34 -6.24 0.29 7.49
N ASP A 35 -6.98 -0.56 8.20
CA ASP A 35 -7.86 -0.12 9.28
C ASP A 35 -7.11 0.66 10.36
N VAL A 36 -7.77 1.67 10.94
CA VAL A 36 -7.17 2.57 11.93
C VAL A 36 -6.62 1.85 13.17
N SER A 37 -7.16 0.67 13.51
CA SER A 37 -6.66 -0.15 14.63
C SER A 37 -5.18 -0.54 14.48
N TYR A 38 -4.66 -0.64 13.25
CA TYR A 38 -3.24 -0.89 12.96
C TYR A 38 -2.30 0.25 13.34
N TYR A 39 -2.84 1.46 13.45
CA TYR A 39 -2.15 2.69 13.86
C TYR A 39 -2.52 3.13 15.29
N GLN A 40 -3.28 2.30 16.01
CA GLN A 40 -3.65 2.49 17.41
C GLN A 40 -3.11 1.33 18.24
N GLU A 41 -3.98 0.43 18.72
CA GLU A 41 -3.63 -0.66 19.64
C GLU A 41 -2.57 -1.61 19.08
N LEU A 42 -2.56 -1.82 17.75
CA LEU A 42 -1.67 -2.76 17.08
C LEU A 42 -0.35 -2.12 16.59
N PHE A 43 -0.19 -0.81 16.76
CA PHE A 43 0.95 -0.06 16.22
C PHE A 43 2.26 -0.43 16.91
N CYS A 44 2.23 -0.64 18.23
CA CYS A 44 3.41 -1.02 19.02
C CYS A 44 4.06 -2.32 18.54
N ASP A 45 3.25 -3.27 18.05
CA ASP A 45 3.69 -4.54 17.47
C ASP A 45 4.17 -4.40 16.00
N LYS A 46 4.11 -3.19 15.44
CA LYS A 46 4.37 -2.88 14.02
C LYS A 46 3.56 -3.74 13.05
N LYS A 47 2.34 -4.14 13.44
CA LYS A 47 1.46 -4.99 12.59
C LYS A 47 1.06 -4.30 11.29
N TYR A 48 1.06 -2.96 11.26
CA TYR A 48 0.81 -2.17 10.06
C TYR A 48 1.75 -2.52 8.90
N LEU A 49 3.00 -2.93 9.17
CA LEU A 49 3.96 -3.31 8.13
C LEU A 49 3.51 -4.57 7.36
N LYS A 50 3.01 -5.58 8.08
CA LYS A 50 2.51 -6.82 7.47
C LYS A 50 1.21 -6.57 6.75
N GLU A 51 0.38 -5.72 7.31
CA GLU A 51 -0.89 -5.33 6.72
C GLU A 51 -0.69 -4.52 5.43
N ALA A 52 0.25 -3.59 5.41
CA ALA A 52 0.64 -2.86 4.20
C ALA A 52 1.10 -3.82 3.10
N SER A 53 1.98 -4.78 3.42
CA SER A 53 2.39 -5.82 2.45
C SER A 53 1.21 -6.62 1.92
N ARG A 54 0.26 -7.01 2.78
CA ARG A 54 -0.98 -7.72 2.38
C ARG A 54 -1.83 -6.89 1.42
N VAL A 55 -2.03 -5.61 1.75
CA VAL A 55 -2.81 -4.68 0.92
C VAL A 55 -2.14 -4.45 -0.42
N VAL A 56 -0.83 -4.18 -0.47
CA VAL A 56 -0.07 -4.01 -1.72
C VAL A 56 -0.21 -5.25 -2.61
N GLN A 57 -0.03 -6.45 -2.07
CA GLN A 57 -0.22 -7.70 -2.82
C GLN A 57 -1.64 -7.85 -3.37
N LYS A 58 -2.66 -7.44 -2.61
CA LYS A 58 -4.07 -7.45 -3.05
C LYS A 58 -4.28 -6.50 -4.22
N LEU A 59 -3.74 -5.28 -4.16
CA LEU A 59 -3.84 -4.29 -5.23
C LEU A 59 -3.13 -4.73 -6.50
N ILE A 60 -1.93 -5.29 -6.37
CA ILE A 60 -1.16 -5.88 -7.48
C ILE A 60 -1.98 -6.96 -8.20
N LYS A 61 -2.61 -7.88 -7.45
CA LYS A 61 -3.48 -8.93 -8.00
C LYS A 61 -4.70 -8.33 -8.72
N LYS A 62 -5.33 -7.31 -8.13
CA LYS A 62 -6.51 -6.63 -8.69
C LYS A 62 -6.21 -5.94 -10.02
N LEU A 63 -5.03 -5.34 -10.15
CA LEU A 63 -4.56 -4.67 -11.38
C LEU A 63 -4.01 -5.62 -12.45
N LYS A 64 -3.95 -6.93 -12.13
CA LYS A 64 -3.47 -7.98 -13.04
C LYS A 64 -2.11 -7.61 -13.65
N ILE A 65 -1.16 -7.23 -12.80
CA ILE A 65 0.19 -6.82 -13.22
C ILE A 65 0.81 -7.89 -14.11
N LYS A 66 1.36 -7.47 -15.25
CA LYS A 66 2.08 -8.35 -16.16
C LYS A 66 3.53 -8.52 -15.69
N PRO A 67 4.19 -9.67 -15.98
CA PRO A 67 5.55 -9.95 -15.50
C PRO A 67 6.65 -8.95 -15.89
N ARG A 68 6.39 -8.04 -16.84
CA ARG A 68 7.35 -7.02 -17.31
C ARG A 68 7.04 -5.60 -16.80
N GLU A 69 5.96 -5.42 -16.05
CA GLU A 69 5.65 -4.11 -15.47
C GLU A 69 6.56 -3.86 -14.27
N LYS A 70 7.12 -2.65 -14.20
CA LYS A 70 7.90 -2.21 -13.05
C LYS A 70 6.95 -1.77 -11.94
N ILE A 71 7.26 -2.11 -10.69
CA ILE A 71 6.54 -1.60 -9.53
C ILE A 71 7.47 -0.65 -8.80
N GLN A 72 7.04 0.59 -8.62
CA GLN A 72 7.70 1.61 -7.83
C GLN A 72 6.88 1.82 -6.57
N VAL A 73 7.51 1.63 -5.42
CA VAL A 73 6.87 1.79 -4.11
C VAL A 73 7.52 2.97 -3.42
N CYS A 74 6.72 3.82 -2.77
CA CYS A 74 7.20 4.89 -1.91
C CYS A 74 8.19 4.37 -0.86
N GLN A 75 9.17 5.19 -0.48
CA GLN A 75 10.18 4.84 0.52
C GLN A 75 9.72 5.10 1.97
N GLY A 76 8.42 5.33 2.17
CA GLY A 76 7.83 5.47 3.50
C GLY A 76 7.99 4.19 4.32
N CYS A 77 8.24 4.33 5.63
CA CYS A 77 8.54 3.21 6.52
C CYS A 77 7.41 2.17 6.62
N ILE A 78 6.17 2.55 6.30
CA ILE A 78 5.02 1.66 6.16
C ILE A 78 5.29 0.49 5.19
N PHE A 79 6.16 0.68 4.20
CA PHE A 79 6.48 -0.31 3.17
C PHE A 79 7.76 -1.11 3.45
N ASP A 80 8.40 -0.97 4.61
CA ASP A 80 9.70 -1.60 4.93
C ASP A 80 9.74 -3.12 4.71
N ILE A 81 8.61 -3.82 4.83
CA ILE A 81 8.51 -5.27 4.57
C ILE A 81 7.59 -5.63 3.40
N ALA A 82 7.01 -4.63 2.74
CA ALA A 82 6.19 -4.83 1.55
C ALA A 82 7.05 -5.06 0.29
N VAL A 83 8.32 -4.63 0.33
CA VAL A 83 9.27 -4.64 -0.80
C VAL A 83 10.46 -5.57 -0.54
N ALA A 84 10.34 -6.52 0.39
CA ALA A 84 11.39 -7.49 0.74
C ALA A 84 11.41 -8.72 -0.19
#